data_AF-A0AAW2KCK6-F1
#
_entry.id   AF-A0AAW2KCK6-F1
#
_cell.length_a   1.000
_cell.length_b   1.000
_cell.length_c   1.000
_cell.angle_alpha   90.00
_cell.angle_beta   90.00
_cell.angle_gamma   90.00
#
_symmetry.space_group_name_H-M   'P 1'
#
loop_
_entity.id
_entity.type
_entity.pdbx_description
1 polymer ?
#
loop_
_entity_poly.entity_id
_entity_poly.type
_entity_poly.pdbx_seq_one_letter_code
_entity_poly.pdbx_strand_id
1 'polypeptide(L)'
;MSPYTLIFQILSDELGCNVEDIASVELNVCDTQPSCLGGANDEFIFSGRLDNLASSFCALRALVDACASPEDLANEHAVRMVALFDNEEVITNITVLGEFSSYCSATWSESRHYSQLTNVSWLGNIEK
;
A
#
# COMPACT_ATOMS: atom_id res chain seq x y z
N MET A 1 8.60 -36.87 6.79
CA MET A 1 7.58 -35.91 6.29
C MET A 1 8.32 -34.89 5.44
N SER A 2 7.87 -34.59 4.22
CA SER A 2 8.57 -33.62 3.38
C SER A 2 8.41 -32.20 3.97
N PRO A 3 9.38 -31.29 3.80
CA PRO A 3 9.25 -29.90 4.25
C PRO A 3 8.02 -29.19 3.67
N TYR A 4 7.65 -29.52 2.43
CA TYR A 4 6.45 -29.01 1.77
C TYR A 4 5.17 -29.40 2.51
N THR A 5 5.09 -30.62 3.04
CA THR A 5 3.91 -31.08 3.77
C THR A 5 3.71 -30.32 5.07
N LEU A 6 4.79 -29.92 5.75
CA LEU A 6 4.71 -29.21 7.03
C LEU A 6 4.21 -27.77 6.84
N ILE A 7 4.73 -27.05 5.84
CA ILE A 7 4.36 -25.64 5.64
C ILE A 7 2.88 -25.51 5.23
N PHE A 8 2.39 -26.42 4.39
CA PHE A 8 0.98 -26.44 4.00
C PHE A 8 0.05 -26.82 5.15
N GLN A 9 0.50 -27.68 6.08
CA GLN A 9 -0.28 -27.98 7.29
C GLN A 9 -0.40 -26.75 8.20
N ILE A 10 0.71 -26.03 8.42
CA ILE A 10 0.69 -24.79 9.21
C ILE A 10 -0.26 -23.77 8.58
N LEU A 11 -0.21 -23.62 7.25
CA LEU A 11 -1.10 -22.72 6.53
C LEU A 11 -2.56 -23.17 6.58
N SER A 12 -2.85 -24.47 6.43
CA SER A 12 -4.21 -24.99 6.50
C SER A 12 -4.81 -24.79 7.89
N ASP A 13 -4.02 -24.98 8.94
CA ASP A 13 -4.44 -24.77 10.33
C ASP A 13 -4.73 -23.28 10.60
N GLU A 14 -3.89 -22.37 10.09
CA GLU A 14 -4.08 -20.91 10.23
C GLU A 14 -5.27 -20.38 9.40
N LEU A 15 -5.47 -20.92 8.19
CA LEU A 15 -6.56 -20.52 7.29
C LEU A 15 -7.90 -21.21 7.60
N GLY A 16 -7.89 -22.29 8.39
CA GLY A 16 -9.07 -23.08 8.71
C GLY A 16 -9.65 -23.86 7.52
N CYS A 17 -8.82 -24.27 6.57
CA CYS A 17 -9.20 -25.06 5.39
C CYS A 17 -8.45 -26.40 5.33
N ASN A 18 -8.75 -27.27 4.37
CA ASN A 18 -7.96 -28.47 4.15
C ASN A 18 -6.72 -28.13 3.31
N VAL A 19 -5.66 -28.93 3.43
CA VAL A 19 -4.42 -28.74 2.66
C VAL A 19 -4.69 -28.81 1.15
N GLU A 20 -5.64 -29.65 0.73
CA GLU A 20 -6.05 -29.81 -0.66
C GLU A 20 -6.76 -28.59 -1.25
N ASP A 21 -7.26 -27.69 -0.39
CA ASP A 21 -7.93 -26.45 -0.81
C ASP A 21 -6.92 -25.34 -1.18
N ILE A 22 -5.63 -25.50 -0.83
CA ILE A 22 -4.57 -24.51 -1.09
C ILE A 22 -3.99 -24.72 -2.49
N ALA A 23 -4.39 -23.86 -3.44
CA ALA A 23 -3.95 -23.97 -4.84
C ALA A 23 -2.50 -23.50 -5.10
N SER A 24 -2.08 -22.38 -4.50
CA SER A 24 -0.75 -21.79 -4.66
C SER A 24 -0.47 -20.81 -3.52
N VAL A 25 0.82 -20.60 -3.22
CA VAL A 25 1.27 -19.67 -2.18
C VAL A 25 2.47 -18.88 -2.65
N GLU A 26 2.53 -17.61 -2.28
CA GLU A 26 3.71 -16.75 -2.37
C GLU A 26 4.02 -16.26 -0.97
N LEU A 27 5.16 -16.70 -0.42
CA LEU A 27 5.53 -16.48 0.97
C LEU A 27 6.89 -15.80 1.05
N ASN A 28 6.96 -14.73 1.84
CA ASN A 28 8.21 -14.06 2.17
C ASN A 28 8.58 -14.35 3.62
N VAL A 29 9.83 -14.76 3.86
CA VAL A 29 10.33 -14.93 5.23
C VAL A 29 10.63 -13.56 5.81
N CYS A 30 10.14 -13.31 7.02
CA CYS A 30 10.42 -12.09 7.76
C CYS A 30 11.03 -12.41 9.12
N ASP A 31 11.82 -11.47 9.63
CA ASP A 31 12.26 -11.52 11.01
C ASP A 31 11.04 -11.40 11.95
N THR A 32 11.01 -12.26 12.96
CA THR A 32 9.95 -12.32 13.97
C THR A 32 10.22 -11.39 15.14
N GLN A 33 11.44 -10.82 15.23
CA GLN A 33 11.76 -9.83 16.24
C GLN A 33 10.88 -8.58 16.06
N PRO A 34 10.14 -8.14 17.10
CA PRO A 34 9.34 -6.94 17.04
C PRO A 34 10.21 -5.68 16.88
N SER A 35 9.67 -4.68 16.20
CA SER A 35 10.29 -3.36 16.13
C SER A 35 10.37 -2.70 17.51
N CYS A 36 11.45 -1.97 17.77
CA CYS A 36 11.65 -1.27 19.04
C CYS A 36 12.38 0.07 18.85
N LEU A 37 12.37 0.90 19.89
CA LEU A 37 13.27 2.04 19.99
C LEU A 37 14.61 1.58 20.56
N GLY A 38 15.67 2.29 20.21
CA GLY A 38 17.00 2.07 20.74
C GLY A 38 17.89 3.30 20.62
N GLY A 39 19.12 3.19 21.11
CA GLY A 39 19.97 4.36 21.37
C GLY A 39 19.99 4.70 22.86
N ALA A 40 20.86 5.63 23.26
CA ALA A 40 21.01 5.96 24.68
C ALA A 40 19.79 6.73 25.23
N ASN A 41 19.07 7.43 24.34
CA ASN A 41 17.87 8.20 24.64
C ASN A 41 16.70 7.79 23.73
N ASP A 42 16.66 6.53 23.29
CA ASP A 42 15.62 6.00 22.39
C ASP A 42 15.51 6.78 21.06
N GLU A 43 16.62 7.34 20.57
CA GLU A 43 16.64 8.18 19.36
C GLU A 43 16.55 7.43 18.03
N PHE A 44 16.68 6.09 18.03
CA PHE A 44 16.64 5.27 16.83
C PHE A 44 15.45 4.31 16.81
N ILE A 45 14.98 3.98 15.61
CA ILE A 45 13.98 2.95 15.37
C ILE A 45 14.70 1.72 14.81
N PHE A 46 14.60 0.59 15.51
CA PHE A 46 15.06 -0.70 15.03
C PHE A 46 13.86 -1.49 14.52
N SER A 47 13.82 -1.73 13.22
CA SER A 47 12.78 -2.51 12.56
C SER A 47 13.33 -3.15 11.30
N GLY A 48 12.87 -4.35 10.97
CA GLY A 48 13.06 -4.90 9.64
C GLY A 48 12.28 -4.10 8.60
N ARG A 49 12.73 -4.17 7.34
CA ARG A 49 12.04 -3.65 6.14
C ARG A 49 11.80 -2.13 6.14
N LEU A 50 12.64 -1.36 6.85
CA LEU A 50 12.53 0.12 6.85
C LEU A 50 12.65 0.70 5.45
N ASP A 51 13.53 0.11 4.63
CA ASP A 51 13.59 0.38 3.20
C ASP A 51 12.53 -0.46 2.47
N ASN A 52 11.50 0.10 1.83
CA ASN A 52 11.08 1.51 1.82
C ASN A 52 9.76 1.76 2.59
N LEU A 53 9.41 0.88 3.53
CA LEU A 53 8.16 0.99 4.29
C LEU A 53 8.11 2.25 5.17
N ALA A 54 9.25 2.73 5.66
CA ALA A 54 9.29 3.92 6.50
C ALA A 54 8.84 5.17 5.73
N SER A 55 9.37 5.38 4.52
CA SER A 55 8.96 6.54 3.70
C SER A 55 7.52 6.38 3.18
N SER A 56 7.12 5.15 2.83
CA SER A 56 5.76 4.84 2.38
C SER A 56 4.73 5.17 3.45
N PHE A 57 5.01 4.80 4.71
CA PHE A 57 4.17 5.16 5.85
C PHE A 57 4.11 6.67 6.05
N CYS A 58 5.25 7.36 6.04
CA CYS A 58 5.30 8.82 6.19
C CYS A 58 4.53 9.55 5.08
N ALA A 59 4.65 9.11 3.82
CA ALA A 59 3.92 9.69 2.69
C ALA A 59 2.41 9.50 2.85
N LEU A 60 1.95 8.29 3.21
CA LEU A 60 0.54 8.02 3.44
C LEU A 60 -0.02 8.82 4.62
N ARG A 61 0.72 8.86 5.75
CA ARG A 61 0.34 9.65 6.93
C ARG A 61 0.22 11.13 6.58
N ALA A 62 1.19 11.68 5.85
CA ALA A 62 1.15 13.08 5.41
C ALA A 62 -0.05 13.37 4.49
N LEU A 63 -0.41 12.45 3.59
CA LEU A 63 -1.60 12.60 2.75
C LEU A 63 -2.89 12.60 3.57
N VAL A 64 -3.00 11.71 4.57
CA VAL A 64 -4.16 11.66 5.48
C VAL A 64 -4.25 12.93 6.32
N ASP A 65 -3.14 13.36 6.92
CA ASP A 65 -3.10 14.55 7.77
C ASP A 65 -3.37 15.83 6.97
N ALA A 66 -2.97 15.88 5.70
CA ALA A 66 -3.28 16.99 4.78
C ALA A 66 -4.77 17.04 4.38
N CYS A 67 -5.54 15.98 4.65
CA CYS A 67 -6.96 15.86 4.30
C CYS A 67 -7.81 15.65 5.56
N ALA A 68 -7.35 16.10 6.72
CA ALA A 68 -7.98 15.83 8.01
C ALA A 68 -9.35 16.50 8.16
N SER A 69 -9.56 17.66 7.52
CA SER A 69 -10.84 18.36 7.49
C SER A 69 -11.35 18.58 6.05
N PRO A 70 -12.67 18.66 5.83
CA PRO A 70 -13.22 18.99 4.52
C PRO A 70 -12.76 20.35 3.98
N GLU A 71 -12.44 21.30 4.87
CA GLU A 71 -11.95 22.63 4.52
C GLU A 71 -10.53 22.61 3.94
N ASP A 72 -9.70 21.61 4.29
CA ASP A 72 -8.32 21.47 3.80
C ASP A 72 -8.23 21.29 2.28
N LEU A 73 -9.33 20.84 1.67
CA LEU A 73 -9.48 20.61 0.23
C LEU A 73 -10.40 21.63 -0.45
N ALA A 74 -11.10 22.49 0.31
CA ALA A 74 -12.17 23.35 -0.23
C ALA A 74 -11.68 24.37 -1.28
N ASN A 75 -10.40 24.77 -1.20
CA ASN A 75 -9.76 25.68 -2.17
C ASN A 75 -8.57 25.04 -2.88
N GLU A 76 -8.45 23.71 -2.83
CA GLU A 76 -7.36 23.00 -3.48
C GLU A 76 -7.64 22.83 -4.98
N HIS A 77 -6.71 23.29 -5.81
CA HIS A 77 -6.82 23.22 -7.27
C HIS A 77 -6.00 22.06 -7.86
N ALA A 78 -5.11 21.46 -7.06
CA ALA A 78 -4.27 20.33 -7.45
C ALA A 78 -4.76 19.00 -6.85
N VAL A 79 -4.49 17.89 -7.54
CA VAL A 79 -4.74 16.56 -6.98
C VAL A 79 -3.58 16.18 -6.05
N ARG A 80 -3.87 15.86 -4.80
CA ARG A 80 -2.91 15.27 -3.85
C ARG A 80 -2.96 13.75 -3.98
N MET A 81 -1.82 13.13 -4.29
CA MET A 81 -1.74 11.69 -4.52
C MET A 81 -0.43 11.14 -3.97
N VAL A 82 -0.50 9.94 -3.40
CA VAL A 82 0.65 9.10 -3.10
C VAL A 82 0.47 7.79 -3.84
N ALA A 83 1.49 7.35 -4.56
CA ALA A 83 1.51 6.06 -5.24
C ALA A 83 2.63 5.21 -4.65
N LEU A 84 2.28 4.04 -4.14
CA LEU A 84 3.18 3.09 -3.48
C LEU A 84 3.28 1.85 -4.36
N PHE A 85 4.49 1.39 -4.64
CA PHE A 85 4.76 0.34 -5.62
C PHE A 85 5.50 -0.82 -4.98
N ASP A 86 5.25 -2.01 -5.52
CA ASP A 86 5.96 -3.24 -5.17
C ASP A 86 7.18 -3.45 -6.09
N ASN A 87 8.06 -4.39 -5.72
CA ASN A 87 9.18 -4.88 -6.53
C ASN A 87 10.29 -3.85 -6.85
N GLU A 88 10.36 -2.73 -6.12
CA GLU A 88 11.39 -1.71 -6.31
C GLU A 88 12.82 -2.28 -6.13
N GLU A 89 13.01 -3.16 -5.15
CA GLU A 89 14.31 -3.78 -4.85
C GLU A 89 14.85 -4.70 -5.97
N VAL A 90 13.98 -5.10 -6.91
CA VAL A 90 14.29 -6.03 -7.99
C VAL A 90 14.01 -5.43 -9.37
N ILE A 91 14.11 -4.11 -9.52
CA ILE A 91 13.93 -3.41 -10.82
C ILE A 91 14.76 -4.11 -11.91
N THR A 92 14.07 -4.84 -12.78
CA THR A 92 14.63 -5.37 -14.02
C THR A 92 14.05 -4.60 -15.21
N ASN A 93 14.87 -4.38 -16.23
CA ASN A 93 14.61 -3.49 -17.37
C ASN A 93 13.34 -3.82 -18.21
N ILE A 94 12.59 -4.88 -17.92
CA ILE A 94 11.59 -5.44 -18.85
C ILE A 94 10.15 -5.42 -18.30
N THR A 95 9.90 -5.29 -16.98
CA THR A 95 8.53 -5.40 -16.45
C THR A 95 8.06 -4.18 -15.67
N VAL A 96 8.87 -3.62 -14.76
CA VAL A 96 8.34 -2.68 -13.75
C VAL A 96 8.37 -1.20 -14.17
N LEU A 97 9.41 -0.75 -14.89
CA LEU A 97 9.52 0.67 -15.27
C LEU A 97 8.45 1.10 -16.30
N GLY A 98 8.07 0.19 -17.20
CA GLY A 98 7.01 0.40 -18.18
C GLY A 98 5.61 0.39 -17.56
N GLU A 99 5.35 -0.53 -16.63
CA GLU A 99 4.09 -0.63 -15.89
C GLU A 99 3.91 0.52 -14.90
N PHE A 100 4.96 0.91 -14.17
CA PHE A 100 4.96 2.05 -13.25
C PHE A 100 4.52 3.36 -13.95
N SER A 101 5.17 3.68 -15.07
CA SER A 101 4.87 4.88 -15.84
C SER A 101 3.50 4.82 -16.50
N SER A 102 3.09 3.65 -17.01
CA SER A 102 1.81 3.48 -17.70
C SER A 102 0.63 3.50 -16.72
N TYR A 103 0.77 2.85 -15.56
CA TYR A 103 -0.25 2.85 -14.51
C TYR A 103 -0.46 4.25 -13.95
N CYS A 104 0.62 4.94 -13.57
CA CYS A 104 0.53 6.34 -13.14
C CYS A 104 -0.17 7.23 -14.17
N SER A 105 0.21 7.08 -15.45
CA SER A 105 -0.35 7.88 -16.54
C SER A 105 -1.83 7.58 -16.77
N ALA A 106 -2.25 6.32 -16.66
CA ALA A 106 -3.64 5.91 -16.80
C ALA A 106 -4.49 6.44 -15.64
N THR A 107 -4.08 6.22 -14.39
CA THR A 107 -4.80 6.70 -13.20
C THR A 107 -4.87 8.23 -13.16
N TRP A 108 -3.79 8.91 -13.57
CA TRP A 108 -3.78 10.37 -13.68
C TRP A 108 -4.73 10.89 -14.77
N SER A 109 -4.78 10.22 -15.92
CA SER A 109 -5.68 10.58 -17.02
C SER A 109 -7.15 10.41 -16.62
N GLU A 110 -7.49 9.34 -15.91
CA GLU A 110 -8.83 9.10 -15.36
C GLU A 110 -9.19 10.14 -14.30
N SER A 111 -8.27 10.47 -13.39
CA SER A 111 -8.48 11.50 -12.36
C SER A 111 -8.74 12.88 -12.96
N ARG A 112 -8.03 13.26 -14.04
CA ARG A 112 -8.35 14.48 -14.79
C ARG A 112 -9.74 14.45 -15.36
N HIS A 113 -10.18 13.31 -15.93
CA HIS A 113 -11.52 13.18 -16.50
C HIS A 113 -12.60 13.42 -15.43
N TYR A 114 -12.44 12.84 -14.24
CA TYR A 114 -13.32 13.11 -13.11
C TYR A 114 -13.29 14.58 -12.65
N SER A 115 -12.11 15.21 -12.56
CA SER A 115 -12.02 16.64 -12.19
C SER A 115 -12.78 17.54 -13.17
N GLN A 116 -12.76 17.24 -14.47
CA GLN A 116 -13.49 17.99 -15.50
C GLN A 116 -15.01 17.78 -15.44
N LEU A 117 -15.48 16.67 -14.85
CA LEU A 117 -16.89 16.38 -14.64
C LEU A 117 -17.46 17.04 -13.37
N THR A 118 -16.62 17.52 -12.45
CA THR A 118 -17.07 18.16 -11.20
C THR A 118 -17.60 19.60 -11.34
N ASN A 119 -17.79 20.10 -12.57
CA ASN A 119 -18.70 21.23 -12.83
C ASN A 119 -20.19 20.82 -12.80
N VAL A 120 -20.51 19.57 -12.44
CA VAL A 120 -21.88 19.12 -12.21
C VAL A 120 -22.19 19.19 -10.72
N SER A 121 -23.13 20.07 -10.37
CA SER A 121 -23.75 20.16 -9.05
C SER A 121 -24.20 18.78 -8.56
N TRP A 122 -23.69 18.33 -7.41
CA TRP A 122 -24.30 17.26 -6.63
C TRP A 122 -25.65 17.75 -6.06
N LEU A 123 -26.67 17.76 -6.90
CA LEU A 123 -28.08 17.75 -6.49
C LEU A 123 -28.54 16.29 -6.57
N GLY A 124 -28.43 15.60 -5.44
CA GLY A 124 -28.93 14.25 -5.26
C GLY A 124 -29.34 14.06 -3.82
N ASN A 125 -30.58 14.46 -3.51
CA ASN A 125 -31.29 14.25 -2.25
C ASN A 125 -31.03 12.87 -1.65
N ILE A 126 -30.59 12.83 -0.40
CA ILE A 126 -30.97 11.76 0.54
C ILE A 126 -31.88 12.42 1.57
N GLU A 127 -33.16 12.52 1.23
CA GLU A 127 -34.21 12.70 2.23
C GLU A 127 -34.55 11.33 2.83
N LYS A 128 -34.31 11.24 4.15
CA LYS A 128 -34.81 10.26 5.14
C LYS A 128 -34.31 8.81 5.08
#